data_AF-A0A6L5BU77-F1
#
_entry.id   AF-A0A6L5BU77-F1
#
_cell.length_a   1.000
_cell.length_b   1.000
_cell.length_c   1.000
_cell.angle_alpha   90.00
_cell.angle_beta   90.00
_cell.angle_gamma   90.00
#
_symmetry.space_group_name_H-M   'P 1'
#
loop_
_entity.id
_entity.type
_entity.pdbx_description
1 polymer ?
#
loop_
_entity_poly.entity_id
_entity_poly.type
_entity_poly.pdbx_seq_one_letter_code
_entity_poly.pdbx_strand_id
1 'polypeptide(L)'
;MHPLLSKTAAALVVTALAQGVAQAALFAVDPGPYVPANGSFAAWYQDTHGRTLDLCLTKALSSRVPSTPGAPSYMCLLGAVPGVFDDTQPIVFPSNFPDEAFWFTGDGSIVDAARGIDLTYVSAVEAAFAAEEPVEGDQVSFGRIRIRVDVPTAGVYTITHPYGVDIFDVPAGGRRAINMTRDIGIGTPKTYDGALKSDIGPFLRSVNGPYTETNPATGQAEKFVGDPNLEEAFTGSPFNTNYIRIEGPNGLDLRTTVMAISGKLSTVVRPTPIIAERSTYSRKAGSSAPVAQQDVFVMAPPPPATVTLDSNSPVLNLTEANTTGHWYAQSATNPTLPSTLQVTADNHLAIPTSTPTTVPTALTDLVVISQAQYSLSSGQLSIVASTSDETSPPVLTATSGTGVAIGALSGDGAVKSLSTGISPIPPAKVRVTSSNGGSDTEEVVIVQ
;
A
#
# COMPACT_ATOMS: atom_id res chain seq x y z
N MET A 1 58.20 -10.40 17.93
CA MET A 1 57.45 -11.31 17.03
C MET A 1 56.11 -11.62 17.66
N HIS A 2 55.08 -11.81 16.83
CA HIS A 2 53.64 -11.88 17.11
C HIS A 2 52.88 -10.55 17.22
N PRO A 3 52.07 -10.20 16.19
CA PRO A 3 51.21 -9.03 16.19
C PRO A 3 49.87 -9.32 16.88
N LEU A 4 49.32 -8.31 17.55
CA LEU A 4 47.96 -8.31 18.09
C LEU A 4 46.97 -8.14 16.93
N LEU A 5 46.09 -9.12 16.76
CA LEU A 5 45.01 -9.11 15.78
C LEU A 5 44.01 -7.97 16.06
N SER A 6 43.80 -7.17 15.02
CA SER A 6 42.74 -6.17 14.88
C SER A 6 41.37 -6.80 15.09
N LYS A 7 40.58 -6.24 16.02
CA LYS A 7 39.14 -6.50 16.13
C LYS A 7 38.43 -5.63 15.10
N THR A 8 38.09 -6.20 13.95
CA THR A 8 37.12 -5.63 13.02
C THR A 8 35.74 -5.66 13.67
N ALA A 9 35.25 -4.50 14.10
CA ALA A 9 33.85 -4.29 14.37
C ALA A 9 33.12 -4.26 13.01
N ALA A 10 32.37 -5.33 12.71
CA ALA A 10 31.41 -5.30 11.61
C ALA A 10 30.25 -4.40 12.03
N ALA A 11 30.31 -3.12 11.65
CA ALA A 11 29.16 -2.23 11.73
C ALA A 11 28.16 -2.68 10.67
N LEU A 12 27.05 -3.28 11.11
CA LEU A 12 25.90 -3.57 10.26
C LEU A 12 25.26 -2.23 9.90
N VAL A 13 25.68 -1.64 8.77
CA VAL A 13 25.02 -0.48 8.19
C VAL A 13 23.69 -0.96 7.61
N VAL A 14 22.61 -0.72 8.33
CA VAL A 14 21.27 -0.74 7.74
C VAL A 14 21.17 0.55 6.94
N THR A 15 21.57 0.50 5.68
CA THR A 15 21.22 1.53 4.70
C THR A 15 19.71 1.47 4.54
N ALA A 16 19.02 2.44 5.13
CA ALA A 16 17.64 2.75 4.78
C ALA A 16 17.65 3.33 3.35
N LEU A 17 17.75 2.45 2.37
CA LEU A 17 17.26 2.77 1.04
C LEU A 17 15.78 3.06 1.22
N ALA A 18 15.37 4.29 0.96
CA ALA A 18 13.98 4.60 0.64
C ALA A 18 13.66 3.93 -0.71
N GLN A 19 13.64 2.59 -0.71
CA GLN A 19 12.90 1.84 -1.71
C GLN A 19 11.44 2.14 -1.40
N GLY A 20 10.65 2.49 -2.42
CA GLY A 20 9.21 2.45 -2.32
C GLY A 20 8.84 1.04 -1.90
N VAL A 21 8.64 0.84 -0.59
CA VAL A 21 8.10 -0.39 -0.05
C VAL A 21 6.74 -0.51 -0.68
N ALA A 22 6.49 -1.60 -1.40
CA ALA A 22 5.12 -1.96 -1.78
C ALA A 22 4.27 -1.78 -0.52
N GLN A 23 3.29 -0.88 -0.56
CA GLN A 23 2.48 -0.60 0.62
C GLN A 23 1.16 -1.32 0.43
N ALA A 24 0.81 -2.17 1.39
CA ALA A 24 -0.55 -2.65 1.46
C ALA A 24 -1.45 -1.45 1.76
N ALA A 25 -2.35 -1.13 0.83
CA ALA A 25 -3.17 0.07 0.91
C ALA A 25 -4.41 -0.04 0.01
N LEU A 26 -5.47 0.63 0.44
CA LEU A 26 -6.61 0.96 -0.41
C LEU A 26 -6.33 2.26 -1.17
N PHE A 27 -7.12 2.53 -2.20
CA PHE A 27 -6.95 3.70 -3.06
C PHE A 27 -8.03 4.76 -2.82
N ALA A 28 -9.30 4.36 -2.75
CA ALA A 28 -10.41 5.30 -2.60
C ALA A 28 -11.57 4.67 -1.83
N VAL A 29 -12.43 5.54 -1.28
CA VAL A 29 -13.68 5.17 -0.59
C VAL A 29 -14.82 6.02 -1.15
N ASP A 30 -16.05 5.51 -1.02
CA ASP A 30 -17.26 6.26 -1.31
C ASP A 30 -17.26 7.64 -0.62
N PRO A 31 -17.29 8.76 -1.37
CA PRO A 31 -17.32 10.11 -0.80
C PRO A 31 -18.69 10.48 -0.23
N GLY A 32 -19.69 9.60 -0.37
CA GLY A 32 -21.07 9.85 0.02
C GLY A 32 -21.88 10.59 -1.05
N PRO A 33 -23.14 10.98 -0.75
CA PRO A 33 -23.79 10.90 0.56
C PRO A 33 -24.08 9.46 1.02
N TYR A 34 -23.92 9.20 2.31
CA TYR A 34 -24.19 7.89 2.91
C TYR A 34 -25.68 7.70 3.15
N VAL A 35 -26.23 6.58 2.69
CA VAL A 35 -27.67 6.31 2.69
C VAL A 35 -28.06 5.20 3.67
N PRO A 36 -29.27 5.24 4.26
CA PRO A 36 -29.73 4.20 5.20
C PRO A 36 -29.75 2.79 4.63
N ALA A 37 -29.89 2.64 3.30
CA ALA A 37 -29.86 1.32 2.64
C ALA A 37 -28.56 0.54 2.89
N ASN A 38 -27.45 1.26 3.13
CA ASN A 38 -26.14 0.69 3.46
C ASN A 38 -25.77 0.92 4.93
N GLY A 39 -26.76 1.13 5.82
CA GLY A 39 -26.51 1.45 7.24
C GLY A 39 -25.84 2.80 7.47
N SER A 40 -25.94 3.73 6.51
CA SER A 40 -25.18 4.99 6.49
C SER A 40 -23.65 4.82 6.46
N PHE A 41 -23.15 3.64 6.07
CA PHE A 41 -21.74 3.38 5.76
C PHE A 41 -21.36 3.81 4.34
N ALA A 42 -20.06 3.89 4.07
CA ALA A 42 -19.52 3.98 2.71
C ALA A 42 -20.05 2.82 1.85
N ALA A 43 -20.58 3.09 0.67
CA ALA A 43 -21.10 2.03 -0.19
C ALA A 43 -20.00 1.07 -0.65
N TRP A 44 -18.77 1.56 -0.87
CA TRP A 44 -17.67 0.78 -1.42
C TRP A 44 -16.29 1.27 -0.97
N TYR A 45 -15.30 0.38 -1.11
CA TYR A 45 -13.86 0.69 -1.13
C TYR A 45 -13.23 0.21 -2.43
N GLN A 46 -12.27 0.97 -2.96
CA GLN A 46 -11.46 0.61 -4.12
C GLN A 46 -10.01 0.39 -3.70
N ASP A 47 -9.40 -0.69 -4.17
CA ASP A 47 -7.98 -0.95 -3.95
C ASP A 47 -7.07 -0.31 -5.01
N THR A 48 -5.75 -0.38 -4.79
CA THR A 48 -4.73 0.15 -5.72
C THR A 48 -4.65 -0.62 -7.04
N HIS A 49 -5.26 -1.81 -7.14
CA HIS A 49 -5.42 -2.57 -8.38
C HIS A 49 -6.75 -2.26 -9.10
N GLY A 50 -7.51 -1.28 -8.63
CA GLY A 50 -8.75 -0.80 -9.24
C GLY A 50 -9.99 -1.62 -8.90
N ARG A 51 -9.86 -2.71 -8.14
CA ARG A 51 -11.02 -3.52 -7.71
C ARG A 51 -11.81 -2.73 -6.69
N THR A 52 -13.11 -2.65 -6.92
CA THR A 52 -14.05 -1.96 -6.03
C THR A 52 -14.98 -3.00 -5.42
N LEU A 53 -15.05 -3.03 -4.09
CA LEU A 53 -15.93 -3.93 -3.35
C LEU A 53 -17.01 -3.12 -2.64
N ASP A 54 -18.26 -3.55 -2.78
CA ASP A 54 -19.40 -2.98 -2.05
C ASP A 54 -19.44 -3.53 -0.62
N LEU A 55 -20.02 -2.76 0.31
CA LEU A 55 -20.36 -3.28 1.64
C LEU A 55 -21.30 -4.48 1.44
N CYS A 56 -20.88 -5.66 1.90
CA CYS A 56 -21.55 -6.90 1.57
C CYS A 56 -22.83 -7.08 2.39
N LEU A 57 -23.94 -6.52 1.91
CA LEU A 57 -25.27 -6.58 2.51
C LEU A 57 -26.25 -7.34 1.60
N THR A 58 -25.92 -8.60 1.28
CA THR A 58 -26.76 -9.47 0.45
C THR A 58 -26.86 -10.88 1.02
N LYS A 59 -27.99 -11.52 0.75
CA LYS A 59 -28.29 -12.91 1.13
C LYS A 59 -28.05 -13.90 -0.01
N ALA A 60 -27.26 -13.52 -1.02
CA ALA A 60 -26.81 -14.45 -2.04
C ALA A 60 -26.14 -15.67 -1.39
N LEU A 61 -26.46 -16.85 -1.90
CA LEU A 61 -26.01 -18.12 -1.36
C LEU A 61 -24.95 -18.71 -2.28
N SER A 62 -23.95 -19.36 -1.70
CA SER A 62 -23.02 -20.19 -2.44
C SER A 62 -23.78 -21.32 -3.15
N SER A 63 -23.64 -21.41 -4.46
CA SER A 63 -24.10 -22.58 -5.24
C SER A 63 -23.19 -23.81 -5.06
N ARG A 64 -22.02 -23.63 -4.43
CA ARG A 64 -21.02 -24.68 -4.20
C ARG A 64 -21.18 -25.34 -2.84
N VAL A 65 -21.64 -24.60 -1.83
CA VAL A 65 -21.85 -25.10 -0.48
C VAL A 65 -23.35 -25.07 -0.14
N PRO A 66 -23.98 -26.22 0.14
CA PRO A 66 -25.40 -26.25 0.48
C PRO A 66 -25.64 -25.55 1.82
N SER A 67 -26.67 -24.71 1.87
CA SER A 67 -27.14 -24.14 3.14
C SER A 67 -27.70 -25.22 4.06
N THR A 68 -27.51 -25.05 5.37
CA THR A 68 -28.12 -25.92 6.40
C THR A 68 -29.03 -25.10 7.32
N PRO A 69 -30.04 -25.71 7.97
CA PRO A 69 -30.89 -24.98 8.92
C PRO A 69 -30.06 -24.29 10.02
N GLY A 70 -30.17 -22.97 10.13
CA GLY A 70 -29.41 -22.17 11.09
C GLY A 70 -27.97 -21.85 10.70
N ALA A 71 -27.50 -22.30 9.53
CA ALA A 71 -26.23 -21.88 8.94
C ALA A 71 -26.37 -21.78 7.40
N PRO A 72 -26.96 -20.67 6.90
CA PRO A 72 -27.02 -20.39 5.48
C PRO A 72 -25.61 -20.19 4.90
N SER A 73 -25.41 -20.64 3.67
CA SER A 73 -24.14 -20.49 2.95
C SER A 73 -24.01 -19.12 2.29
N TYR A 74 -24.22 -18.04 3.06
CA TYR A 74 -24.18 -16.68 2.53
C TYR A 74 -22.81 -16.35 1.92
N MET A 75 -22.82 -15.56 0.85
CA MET A 75 -21.61 -15.01 0.23
C MET A 75 -21.08 -13.78 0.99
N CYS A 76 -21.90 -13.18 1.84
CA CYS A 76 -21.53 -12.15 2.81
C CYS A 76 -21.52 -12.73 4.22
N LEU A 77 -20.58 -12.27 5.05
CA LEU A 77 -20.57 -12.59 6.48
C LEU A 77 -21.61 -11.73 7.20
N LEU A 78 -22.82 -12.28 7.36
CA LEU A 78 -23.95 -11.65 8.04
C LEU A 78 -24.22 -12.39 9.37
N GLY A 79 -23.57 -11.96 10.44
CA GLY A 79 -23.70 -12.59 11.76
C GLY A 79 -25.12 -12.41 12.32
N ALA A 80 -25.87 -13.50 12.47
CA ALA A 80 -27.15 -13.47 13.16
C ALA A 80 -26.93 -13.34 14.68
N VAL A 81 -27.24 -12.16 15.23
CA VAL A 81 -27.09 -11.85 16.64
C VAL A 81 -28.49 -11.71 17.27
N PRO A 82 -28.89 -12.58 18.23
CA PRO A 82 -30.22 -12.53 18.80
C PRO A 82 -30.58 -11.17 19.40
N GLY A 83 -31.67 -10.57 18.91
CA GLY A 83 -32.11 -9.24 19.33
C GLY A 83 -31.52 -8.07 18.54
N VAL A 84 -30.53 -8.33 17.69
CA VAL A 84 -29.84 -7.31 16.85
C VAL A 84 -30.12 -7.55 15.37
N PHE A 85 -29.82 -8.76 14.86
CA PHE A 85 -30.02 -9.13 13.46
C PHE A 85 -30.60 -10.54 13.31
N ASP A 86 -31.78 -10.61 12.69
CA ASP A 86 -32.47 -11.81 12.23
C ASP A 86 -32.28 -11.95 10.71
N ASP A 87 -31.48 -12.93 10.31
CA ASP A 87 -31.16 -13.24 8.93
C ASP A 87 -32.32 -13.85 8.14
N THR A 88 -33.47 -14.10 8.77
CA THR A 88 -34.73 -14.46 8.09
C THR A 88 -35.54 -13.23 7.67
N GLN A 89 -35.27 -12.06 8.25
CA GLN A 89 -35.97 -10.80 7.97
C GLN A 89 -35.17 -9.89 7.01
N PRO A 90 -35.79 -8.96 6.27
CA PRO A 90 -35.07 -8.02 5.42
C PRO A 90 -33.99 -7.22 6.18
N ILE A 91 -32.86 -6.95 5.53
CA ILE A 91 -31.80 -6.09 6.09
C ILE A 91 -32.30 -4.65 6.01
N VAL A 92 -32.56 -4.02 7.16
CA VAL A 92 -33.14 -2.67 7.27
C VAL A 92 -32.50 -1.94 8.44
N PHE A 93 -31.74 -0.89 8.16
CA PHE A 93 -31.16 -0.04 9.20
C PHE A 93 -32.16 1.01 9.72
N PRO A 94 -32.21 1.31 11.04
CA PRO A 94 -31.44 0.70 12.13
C PRO A 94 -32.11 -0.52 12.79
N SER A 95 -33.25 -1.00 12.29
CA SER A 95 -34.08 -1.98 13.01
C SER A 95 -33.58 -3.43 12.96
N ASN A 96 -33.28 -3.97 11.77
CA ASN A 96 -32.81 -5.34 11.57
C ASN A 96 -31.57 -5.28 10.68
N PHE A 97 -30.43 -4.97 11.28
CA PHE A 97 -29.17 -4.72 10.57
C PHE A 97 -28.03 -5.40 11.35
N PRO A 98 -27.07 -6.05 10.68
CA PRO A 98 -25.96 -6.68 11.38
C PRO A 98 -25.09 -5.62 12.08
N ASP A 99 -24.66 -5.90 13.31
CA ASP A 99 -23.73 -5.08 14.09
C ASP A 99 -22.33 -5.01 13.46
N GLU A 100 -21.96 -6.02 12.68
CA GLU A 100 -20.76 -6.04 11.85
C GLU A 100 -21.10 -6.41 10.39
N ALA A 101 -20.49 -5.71 9.44
CA ALA A 101 -20.54 -6.05 8.02
C ALA A 101 -19.18 -5.79 7.36
N PHE A 102 -18.93 -6.36 6.19
CA PHE A 102 -17.60 -6.36 5.60
C PHE A 102 -17.62 -5.95 4.14
N TRP A 103 -16.67 -5.11 3.73
CA TRP A 103 -16.35 -4.90 2.31
C TRP A 103 -15.45 -6.02 1.79
N PHE A 104 -14.58 -6.54 2.66
CA PHE A 104 -13.62 -7.60 2.34
C PHE A 104 -13.30 -8.40 3.60
N THR A 105 -13.21 -9.73 3.47
CA THR A 105 -12.51 -10.59 4.45
C THR A 105 -11.62 -11.60 3.77
N GLY A 106 -10.55 -11.97 4.48
CA GLY A 106 -9.71 -13.11 4.21
C GLY A 106 -9.39 -13.81 5.52
N ASP A 107 -9.89 -15.03 5.67
CA ASP A 107 -9.78 -15.85 6.87
C ASP A 107 -8.93 -17.09 6.57
N GLY A 108 -7.87 -17.28 7.35
CA GLY A 108 -6.94 -18.40 7.17
C GLY A 108 -6.59 -19.08 8.47
N SER A 109 -6.27 -20.37 8.41
CA SER A 109 -5.88 -21.15 9.57
C SER A 109 -4.69 -22.08 9.29
N ILE A 110 -3.91 -22.37 10.33
CA ILE A 110 -2.92 -23.45 10.35
C ILE A 110 -3.08 -24.19 11.67
N VAL A 111 -3.51 -25.45 11.63
CA VAL A 111 -3.65 -26.30 12.81
C VAL A 111 -2.68 -27.47 12.70
N ASP A 112 -1.78 -27.58 13.67
CA ASP A 112 -0.85 -28.70 13.82
C ASP A 112 -0.76 -29.09 15.30
N ALA A 113 -1.64 -30.02 15.70
CA ALA A 113 -1.71 -30.51 17.07
C ALA A 113 -0.42 -31.21 17.54
N ALA A 114 0.34 -31.81 16.63
CA ALA A 114 1.59 -32.49 16.99
C ALA A 114 2.69 -31.50 17.39
N ARG A 115 2.68 -30.32 16.77
CA ARG A 115 3.58 -29.21 17.10
C ARG A 115 2.97 -28.20 18.07
N GLY A 116 1.73 -28.42 18.51
CA GLY A 116 1.01 -27.53 19.43
C GLY A 116 0.68 -26.16 18.83
N ILE A 117 0.41 -26.12 17.52
CA ILE A 117 0.06 -24.88 16.80
C ILE A 117 -1.43 -24.87 16.46
N ASP A 118 -2.08 -23.76 16.79
CA ASP A 118 -3.41 -23.38 16.30
C ASP A 118 -3.35 -21.88 15.94
N LEU A 119 -3.18 -21.58 14.66
CA LEU A 119 -3.09 -20.23 14.12
C LEU A 119 -4.39 -19.87 13.42
N THR A 120 -4.94 -18.71 13.78
CA THR A 120 -5.99 -18.01 13.03
C THR A 120 -5.47 -16.66 12.55
N TYR A 121 -5.65 -16.38 11.26
CA TYR A 121 -5.37 -15.10 10.62
C TYR A 121 -6.66 -14.54 10.04
N VAL A 122 -6.92 -13.26 10.29
CA VAL A 122 -8.02 -12.50 9.68
C VAL A 122 -7.44 -11.23 9.08
N SER A 123 -7.80 -10.95 7.83
CA SER A 123 -7.64 -9.64 7.20
C SER A 123 -9.00 -9.13 6.75
N ALA A 124 -9.37 -7.90 7.09
CA ALA A 124 -10.69 -7.39 6.74
C ALA A 124 -10.72 -5.88 6.48
N VAL A 125 -11.70 -5.43 5.71
CA VAL A 125 -12.19 -4.04 5.74
C VAL A 125 -13.61 -4.12 6.28
N GLU A 126 -13.79 -3.55 7.47
CA GLU A 126 -14.90 -3.87 8.37
C GLU A 126 -15.70 -2.62 8.71
N ALA A 127 -17.03 -2.76 8.65
CA ALA A 127 -18.02 -1.82 9.11
C ALA A 127 -18.53 -2.31 10.47
N ALA A 128 -18.49 -1.44 11.47
CA ALA A 128 -19.01 -1.74 12.79
C ALA A 128 -19.63 -0.48 13.41
N PHE A 129 -20.24 -0.65 14.58
CA PHE A 129 -20.76 0.45 15.39
C PHE A 129 -19.89 0.62 16.64
N ALA A 130 -19.52 1.86 16.97
CA ALA A 130 -18.66 2.18 18.10
C ALA A 130 -19.21 1.69 19.46
N ALA A 131 -20.54 1.56 19.56
CA ALA A 131 -21.25 1.05 20.73
C ALA A 131 -21.77 -0.39 20.53
N GLU A 132 -21.28 -1.11 19.50
CA GLU A 132 -21.66 -2.49 19.12
C GLU A 132 -23.13 -2.68 18.71
N GLU A 133 -23.97 -1.67 18.85
CA GLU A 133 -25.38 -1.70 18.41
C GLU A 133 -25.58 -0.90 17.11
N PRO A 134 -26.41 -1.38 16.16
CA PRO A 134 -26.74 -0.68 14.91
C PRO A 134 -27.48 0.66 15.08
N VAL A 135 -26.79 1.68 15.58
CA VAL A 135 -27.33 3.00 15.88
C VAL A 135 -26.77 4.04 14.92
N GLU A 136 -27.66 4.89 14.41
CA GLU A 136 -27.27 6.00 13.54
C GLU A 136 -26.38 6.98 14.29
N GLY A 137 -25.19 7.24 13.74
CA GLY A 137 -24.20 8.10 14.36
C GLY A 137 -23.06 7.35 15.03
N ASP A 138 -23.10 6.01 15.11
CA ASP A 138 -22.03 5.19 15.69
C ASP A 138 -21.17 4.47 14.64
N GLN A 139 -21.44 4.67 13.35
CA GLN A 139 -20.75 3.98 12.26
C GLN A 139 -19.24 4.26 12.24
N VAL A 140 -18.44 3.20 12.29
CA VAL A 140 -16.98 3.24 12.10
C VAL A 140 -16.54 2.25 11.03
N SER A 141 -15.46 2.57 10.34
CA SER A 141 -14.81 1.68 9.37
C SER A 141 -13.33 1.57 9.67
N PHE A 142 -12.74 0.39 9.47
CA PHE A 142 -11.31 0.21 9.62
C PHE A 142 -10.81 -0.98 8.81
N GLY A 143 -9.51 -0.99 8.51
CA GLY A 143 -8.82 -2.20 8.09
C GLY A 143 -8.34 -2.97 9.32
N ARG A 144 -8.49 -4.29 9.32
CA ARG A 144 -8.12 -5.19 10.41
C ARG A 144 -7.12 -6.22 9.94
N ILE A 145 -6.04 -6.38 10.72
CA ILE A 145 -5.27 -7.62 10.76
C ILE A 145 -5.35 -8.20 12.15
N ARG A 146 -5.73 -9.47 12.26
CA ARG A 146 -5.78 -10.20 13.54
C ARG A 146 -5.04 -11.52 13.39
N ILE A 147 -4.15 -11.76 14.35
CA ILE A 147 -3.33 -12.97 14.44
C ILE A 147 -3.49 -13.55 15.85
N ARG A 148 -4.02 -14.76 15.92
CA ARG A 148 -4.15 -15.52 17.17
C ARG A 148 -3.44 -16.84 17.00
N VAL A 149 -2.52 -17.16 17.90
CA VAL A 149 -1.75 -18.40 17.83
C VAL A 149 -1.58 -19.05 19.20
N ASP A 150 -1.93 -20.33 19.28
CA ASP A 150 -1.45 -21.22 20.32
C ASP A 150 -0.04 -21.70 19.96
N VAL A 151 0.93 -21.56 20.85
CA VAL A 151 2.31 -22.01 20.61
C VAL A 151 2.85 -22.81 21.81
N PRO A 152 3.70 -23.83 21.61
CA PRO A 152 4.08 -24.75 22.68
C PRO A 152 5.19 -24.22 23.61
N THR A 153 6.01 -23.26 23.14
CA THR A 153 7.26 -22.87 23.80
C THR A 153 7.49 -21.36 23.71
N ALA A 154 8.34 -20.84 24.59
CA ALA A 154 8.85 -19.47 24.48
C ALA A 154 9.81 -19.33 23.28
N GLY A 155 9.92 -18.11 22.75
CA GLY A 155 10.88 -17.72 21.71
C GLY A 155 10.29 -16.77 20.68
N VAL A 156 11.08 -16.51 19.63
CA VAL A 156 10.69 -15.58 18.56
C VAL A 156 9.95 -16.33 17.46
N TYR A 157 8.76 -15.86 17.12
CA TYR A 157 7.92 -16.35 16.04
C TYR A 157 7.78 -15.29 14.95
N THR A 158 8.02 -15.66 13.70
CA THR A 158 7.82 -14.81 12.53
C THR A 158 6.60 -15.30 11.77
N ILE A 159 5.62 -14.42 11.57
CA ILE A 159 4.40 -14.72 10.82
C ILE A 159 4.41 -13.89 9.55
N THR A 160 4.61 -14.57 8.42
CA THR A 160 4.48 -13.97 7.08
C THR A 160 3.06 -14.20 6.59
N HIS A 161 2.39 -13.15 6.16
CA HIS A 161 1.00 -13.18 5.70
C HIS A 161 0.85 -12.34 4.42
N PRO A 162 -0.34 -12.32 3.79
CA PRO A 162 -0.51 -11.65 2.49
C PRO A 162 -0.23 -10.15 2.48
N TYR A 163 -0.26 -9.50 3.64
CA TYR A 163 -0.10 -8.05 3.81
C TYR A 163 1.15 -7.65 4.60
N GLY A 164 2.07 -8.58 4.89
CA GLY A 164 3.30 -8.23 5.58
C GLY A 164 3.92 -9.36 6.39
N VAL A 165 4.77 -8.94 7.33
CA VAL A 165 5.48 -9.82 8.26
C VAL A 165 5.37 -9.22 9.66
N ASP A 166 4.86 -10.00 10.60
CA ASP A 166 4.81 -9.66 12.02
C ASP A 166 5.74 -10.59 12.81
N ILE A 167 6.55 -10.02 13.70
CA ILE A 167 7.51 -10.77 14.54
C ILE A 167 7.11 -10.63 16.01
N PHE A 168 6.97 -11.77 16.70
CA PHE A 168 6.53 -11.84 18.08
C PHE A 168 7.60 -12.49 18.96
N ASP A 169 8.02 -11.80 20.02
CA ASP A 169 8.82 -12.39 21.09
C ASP A 169 7.88 -12.94 22.17
N VAL A 170 7.75 -14.27 22.26
CA VAL A 170 6.80 -14.96 23.13
C VAL A 170 7.53 -15.43 24.40
N PRO A 171 7.22 -14.87 25.59
CA PRO A 171 7.95 -15.20 26.82
C PRO A 171 7.59 -16.57 27.40
N ALA A 172 6.42 -17.11 27.05
CA ALA A 172 5.96 -18.43 27.46
C ALA A 172 4.94 -18.98 26.44
N GLY A 173 5.02 -20.29 26.16
CA GLY A 173 4.01 -20.98 25.35
C GLY A 173 2.65 -21.06 26.04
N GLY A 174 1.61 -21.31 25.26
CA GLY A 174 0.24 -21.46 25.75
C GLY A 174 -0.81 -21.11 24.71
N ARG A 175 -2.08 -21.22 25.12
CA ARG A 175 -3.23 -20.82 24.31
C ARG A 175 -3.24 -19.31 24.10
N ARG A 176 -3.36 -18.87 22.84
CA ARG A 176 -3.32 -17.46 22.41
C ARG A 176 -2.11 -16.71 22.97
N ALA A 177 -0.96 -17.39 23.05
CA ALA A 177 0.30 -16.77 23.44
C ALA A 177 0.69 -15.64 22.46
N ILE A 178 0.26 -15.75 21.19
CA ILE A 178 0.18 -14.63 20.26
C ILE A 178 -1.30 -14.25 20.14
N ASN A 179 -1.62 -12.98 20.43
CA ASN A 179 -2.98 -12.44 20.33
C ASN A 179 -2.90 -10.96 19.93
N MET A 180 -2.69 -10.72 18.64
CA MET A 180 -2.56 -9.40 18.05
C MET A 180 -3.83 -9.05 17.28
N THR A 181 -4.31 -7.82 17.47
CA THR A 181 -5.30 -7.20 16.60
C THR A 181 -4.82 -5.79 16.31
N ARG A 182 -4.73 -5.45 15.02
CA ARG A 182 -4.35 -4.16 14.49
C ARG A 182 -5.53 -3.66 13.67
N ASP A 183 -6.26 -2.71 14.25
CA ASP A 183 -7.35 -2.01 13.59
C ASP A 183 -6.87 -0.60 13.24
N ILE A 184 -6.83 -0.28 11.94
CA ILE A 184 -6.32 1.00 11.42
C ILE A 184 -7.45 1.73 10.71
N GLY A 185 -7.62 3.01 11.06
CA GLY A 185 -8.57 3.89 10.39
C GLY A 185 -9.83 4.21 11.19
N ILE A 186 -9.96 3.73 12.42
CA ILE A 186 -11.04 4.10 13.32
C ILE A 186 -10.97 5.62 13.56
N GLY A 187 -11.89 6.34 12.95
CA GLY A 187 -12.03 7.78 13.05
C GLY A 187 -13.24 8.21 13.89
N THR A 188 -13.60 9.48 13.78
CA THR A 188 -14.91 9.95 14.22
C THR A 188 -16.02 9.20 13.47
N PRO A 189 -17.20 8.99 14.07
CA PRO A 189 -18.26 8.30 13.38
C PRO A 189 -18.60 8.93 12.03
N LYS A 190 -18.98 8.09 11.07
CA LYS A 190 -19.26 8.45 9.67
C LYS A 190 -18.09 9.06 8.90
N THR A 191 -16.87 8.75 9.32
CA THR A 191 -15.63 9.12 8.62
C THR A 191 -14.96 7.85 8.12
N TYR A 192 -14.90 7.66 6.80
CA TYR A 192 -14.53 6.38 6.18
C TYR A 192 -13.19 6.39 5.42
N ASP A 193 -12.53 7.54 5.31
CA ASP A 193 -11.21 7.68 4.68
C ASP A 193 -10.07 7.12 5.56
N GLY A 194 -10.29 6.95 6.86
CA GLY A 194 -9.31 6.37 7.78
C GLY A 194 -8.85 4.98 7.36
N ALA A 195 -9.75 4.13 6.87
CA ALA A 195 -9.42 2.78 6.42
C ALA A 195 -8.49 2.76 5.19
N LEU A 196 -8.39 3.86 4.44
CA LEU A 196 -7.43 3.99 3.32
C LEU A 196 -5.97 3.96 3.78
N LYS A 197 -5.72 4.22 5.06
CA LYS A 197 -4.39 4.19 5.67
C LYS A 197 -4.07 2.83 6.31
N SER A 198 -4.98 1.88 6.23
CA SER A 198 -4.74 0.52 6.73
C SER A 198 -3.75 -0.23 5.86
N ASP A 199 -3.20 -1.30 6.41
CA ASP A 199 -2.34 -2.26 5.73
C ASP A 199 -3.16 -3.35 4.99
N ILE A 200 -4.37 -3.00 4.55
CA ILE A 200 -5.22 -3.86 3.73
C ILE A 200 -5.29 -3.30 2.31
N GLY A 201 -5.10 -4.18 1.34
CA GLY A 201 -5.13 -3.84 -0.08
C GLY A 201 -3.80 -4.16 -0.76
N PRO A 202 -3.78 -4.53 -2.05
CA PRO A 202 -4.92 -4.91 -2.88
C PRO A 202 -5.78 -6.02 -2.27
N PHE A 203 -7.06 -6.08 -2.64
CA PHE A 203 -7.95 -7.12 -2.13
C PHE A 203 -7.50 -8.49 -2.61
N LEU A 204 -7.41 -9.45 -1.68
CA LEU A 204 -7.19 -10.84 -2.04
C LEU A 204 -8.42 -11.38 -2.78
N ARG A 205 -8.19 -12.38 -3.61
CA ARG A 205 -9.25 -13.10 -4.31
C ARG A 205 -8.94 -14.58 -4.40
N SER A 206 -9.99 -15.40 -4.47
CA SER A 206 -9.83 -16.81 -4.84
C SER A 206 -9.27 -16.90 -6.27
N VAL A 207 -8.38 -17.86 -6.51
CA VAL A 207 -7.88 -18.14 -7.87
C VAL A 207 -8.96 -18.71 -8.79
N ASN A 208 -10.04 -19.25 -8.21
CA ASN A 208 -11.19 -19.81 -8.91
C ASN A 208 -12.30 -18.76 -9.15
N GLY A 209 -12.23 -17.62 -8.46
CA GLY A 209 -13.16 -16.51 -8.61
C GLY A 209 -12.91 -15.65 -9.87
N PRO A 210 -13.79 -14.68 -10.16
CA PRO A 210 -14.94 -14.29 -9.35
C PRO A 210 -16.11 -15.28 -9.48
N TYR A 211 -16.87 -15.44 -8.40
CA TYR A 211 -18.11 -16.23 -8.40
C TYR A 211 -19.31 -15.36 -8.73
N THR A 212 -20.30 -15.95 -9.40
CA THR A 212 -21.60 -15.30 -9.64
C THR A 212 -22.67 -16.06 -8.88
N GLU A 213 -23.43 -15.38 -8.03
CA GLU A 213 -24.51 -15.96 -7.25
C GLU A 213 -25.78 -15.14 -7.33
N THR A 214 -26.92 -15.81 -7.20
CA THR A 214 -28.23 -15.15 -7.24
C THR A 214 -28.66 -14.78 -5.84
N ASN A 215 -28.97 -13.52 -5.61
CA ASN A 215 -29.63 -13.08 -4.40
C ASN A 215 -31.09 -13.61 -4.40
N PRO A 216 -31.48 -14.47 -3.45
CA PRO A 216 -32.80 -15.08 -3.44
C PRO A 216 -33.93 -14.08 -3.19
N ALA A 217 -33.65 -12.92 -2.56
CA ALA A 217 -34.65 -11.90 -2.27
C ALA A 217 -34.92 -10.98 -3.48
N THR A 218 -33.92 -10.72 -4.32
CA THR A 218 -34.04 -9.77 -5.45
C THR A 218 -34.02 -10.44 -6.82
N GLY A 219 -33.58 -11.70 -6.90
CA GLY A 219 -33.35 -12.41 -8.16
C GLY A 219 -32.15 -11.90 -8.96
N GLN A 220 -31.37 -10.96 -8.43
CA GLN A 220 -30.22 -10.38 -9.12
C GLN A 220 -29.01 -11.29 -9.03
N ALA A 221 -28.28 -11.41 -10.14
CA ALA A 221 -26.96 -12.03 -10.17
C ALA A 221 -25.91 -11.04 -9.68
N GLU A 222 -25.19 -11.43 -8.64
CA GLU A 222 -24.15 -10.64 -7.97
C GLU A 222 -22.81 -11.36 -8.10
N LYS A 223 -21.70 -10.62 -8.11
CA LYS A 223 -20.36 -11.18 -8.25
C LYS A 223 -19.54 -11.02 -6.99
N PHE A 224 -18.67 -11.99 -6.70
CA PHE A 224 -17.86 -12.02 -5.48
C PHE A 224 -16.40 -12.39 -5.80
N VAL A 225 -15.43 -11.80 -5.08
CA VAL A 225 -14.00 -12.10 -5.26
C VAL A 225 -13.58 -13.47 -4.70
N GLY A 226 -14.42 -14.06 -3.86
CA GLY A 226 -14.24 -15.38 -3.26
C GLY A 226 -15.57 -15.91 -2.73
N ASP A 227 -15.50 -17.07 -2.08
CA ASP A 227 -16.62 -17.68 -1.37
C ASP A 227 -16.17 -17.93 0.09
N PRO A 228 -16.77 -17.26 1.10
CA PRO A 228 -16.37 -17.44 2.49
C PRO A 228 -16.68 -18.84 3.04
N ASN A 229 -17.42 -19.66 2.30
CA ASN A 229 -17.76 -21.03 2.69
C ASN A 229 -16.73 -22.07 2.21
N LEU A 230 -15.67 -21.64 1.51
CA LEU A 230 -14.64 -22.52 0.93
C LEU A 230 -13.25 -22.04 1.34
N GLU A 231 -12.37 -22.96 1.73
CA GLU A 231 -10.94 -22.69 1.83
C GLU A 231 -10.28 -22.96 0.47
N GLU A 232 -9.88 -21.90 -0.22
CA GLU A 232 -9.34 -21.99 -1.58
C GLU A 232 -7.99 -21.29 -1.71
N ALA A 233 -7.21 -21.71 -2.71
CA ALA A 233 -6.01 -20.99 -3.09
C ALA A 233 -6.35 -19.54 -3.46
N PHE A 234 -5.51 -18.61 -3.03
CA PHE A 234 -5.76 -17.18 -3.22
C PHE A 234 -4.59 -16.46 -3.86
N THR A 235 -4.86 -15.26 -4.37
CA THR A 235 -3.86 -14.36 -4.95
C THR A 235 -4.22 -12.90 -4.67
N GLY A 236 -3.30 -11.98 -4.99
CA GLY A 236 -3.50 -10.54 -4.86
C GLY A 236 -2.63 -9.86 -3.80
N SER A 237 -1.75 -10.58 -3.12
CA SER A 237 -0.80 -9.99 -2.17
C SER A 237 0.11 -8.95 -2.85
N PRO A 238 0.27 -7.73 -2.29
CA PRO A 238 1.20 -6.73 -2.81
C PRO A 238 2.67 -7.13 -2.64
N PHE A 239 2.95 -8.12 -1.79
CA PHE A 239 4.30 -8.61 -1.48
C PHE A 239 4.63 -9.94 -2.15
N ASN A 240 3.75 -10.43 -3.03
CA ASN A 240 3.83 -11.77 -3.61
C ASN A 240 3.84 -12.88 -2.52
N THR A 241 3.24 -12.61 -1.35
CA THR A 241 3.07 -13.56 -0.24
C THR A 241 1.66 -14.16 -0.28
N ASN A 242 1.33 -14.89 -1.34
CA ASN A 242 0.03 -15.58 -1.48
C ASN A 242 -0.03 -16.85 -0.59
N TYR A 243 0.23 -16.68 0.71
CA TYR A 243 0.26 -17.71 1.74
C TYR A 243 0.29 -17.08 3.14
N ILE A 244 -0.01 -17.89 4.15
CA ILE A 244 0.29 -17.60 5.56
C ILE A 244 1.36 -18.60 6.01
N ARG A 245 2.40 -18.14 6.70
CA ARG A 245 3.50 -18.96 7.20
C ARG A 245 3.88 -18.55 8.60
N ILE A 246 4.06 -19.52 9.49
CA ILE A 246 4.62 -19.33 10.83
C ILE A 246 5.97 -20.04 10.91
N GLU A 247 6.99 -19.27 11.27
CA GLU A 247 8.33 -19.74 11.60
C GLU A 247 8.59 -19.52 13.08
N GLY A 248 9.35 -20.39 13.73
CA GLY A 248 9.64 -20.23 15.16
C GLY A 248 10.71 -21.18 15.70
N PRO A 249 10.83 -21.26 17.05
CA PRO A 249 11.81 -22.10 17.72
C PRO A 249 11.75 -23.58 17.31
N ASN A 250 12.85 -24.30 17.50
CA ASN A 250 12.98 -25.72 17.21
C ASN A 250 12.75 -26.09 15.73
N GLY A 251 12.94 -25.14 14.80
CA GLY A 251 12.74 -25.35 13.37
C GLY A 251 11.27 -25.44 12.97
N LEU A 252 10.35 -24.82 13.73
CA LEU A 252 8.97 -24.68 13.32
C LEU A 252 8.89 -23.91 12.00
N ASP A 253 8.24 -24.50 11.01
CA ASP A 253 7.94 -23.89 9.73
C ASP A 253 6.66 -24.55 9.18
N LEU A 254 5.54 -23.85 9.27
CA LEU A 254 4.25 -24.30 8.76
C LEU A 254 3.69 -23.24 7.82
N ARG A 255 3.02 -23.68 6.76
CA ARG A 255 2.47 -22.80 5.73
C ARG A 255 1.13 -23.31 5.22
N THR A 256 0.19 -22.40 5.01
CA THR A 256 -1.02 -22.63 4.21
C THR A 256 -1.04 -21.68 3.01
N THR A 257 -1.60 -22.16 1.90
CA THR A 257 -1.84 -21.37 0.68
C THR A 257 -3.33 -21.18 0.41
N VAL A 258 -4.19 -21.58 1.35
CA VAL A 258 -5.64 -21.49 1.21
C VAL A 258 -6.23 -20.57 2.29
N MET A 259 -7.30 -19.85 1.91
CA MET A 259 -8.08 -18.97 2.79
C MET A 259 -9.55 -18.98 2.34
N ALA A 260 -10.47 -18.69 3.26
CA ALA A 260 -11.82 -18.29 2.94
C ALA A 260 -11.85 -16.78 2.67
N ILE A 261 -12.44 -16.36 1.55
CA ILE A 261 -12.44 -14.96 1.12
C ILE A 261 -13.86 -14.48 0.84
N SER A 262 -14.26 -13.36 1.43
CA SER A 262 -15.50 -12.65 1.11
C SER A 262 -15.22 -11.28 0.50
N GLY A 263 -16.14 -10.83 -0.35
CA GLY A 263 -16.15 -9.49 -0.91
C GLY A 263 -17.03 -9.42 -2.16
N LYS A 264 -18.05 -8.55 -2.13
CA LYS A 264 -18.97 -8.34 -3.26
C LYS A 264 -18.37 -7.34 -4.24
N LEU A 265 -18.21 -7.74 -5.50
CA LEU A 265 -17.74 -6.86 -6.55
C LEU A 265 -18.77 -5.76 -6.84
N SER A 266 -18.31 -4.52 -6.79
CA SER A 266 -19.13 -3.35 -7.09
C SER A 266 -19.47 -3.26 -8.58
N THR A 267 -20.62 -2.66 -8.87
CA THR A 267 -21.03 -2.29 -10.24
C THR A 267 -20.73 -0.82 -10.56
N VAL A 268 -20.21 -0.06 -9.59
CA VAL A 268 -19.86 1.35 -9.77
C VAL A 268 -18.71 1.47 -10.78
N VAL A 269 -18.89 2.35 -11.77
CA VAL A 269 -17.85 2.73 -12.73
C VAL A 269 -16.83 3.62 -12.02
N ARG A 270 -15.55 3.27 -12.09
CA ARG A 270 -14.47 4.01 -11.44
C ARG A 270 -13.30 4.26 -12.41
N PRO A 271 -12.60 5.40 -12.27
CA PRO A 271 -11.32 5.59 -12.95
C PRO A 271 -10.30 4.55 -12.50
N THR A 272 -9.43 4.16 -13.43
CA THR A 272 -8.25 3.32 -13.18
C THR A 272 -7.33 4.04 -12.19
N PRO A 273 -6.97 3.43 -11.04
CA PRO A 273 -6.01 4.03 -10.12
C PRO A 273 -4.66 4.27 -10.80
N ILE A 274 -4.08 5.43 -10.57
CA ILE A 274 -2.72 5.75 -10.98
C ILE A 274 -2.13 6.77 -10.02
N ILE A 275 -0.90 6.52 -9.59
CA ILE A 275 -0.10 7.40 -8.74
C ILE A 275 1.20 7.66 -9.48
N ALA A 276 1.46 8.92 -9.83
CA ALA A 276 2.76 9.31 -10.36
C ALA A 276 3.79 9.29 -9.22
N GLU A 277 4.84 8.49 -9.35
CA GLU A 277 5.89 8.37 -8.32
C GLU A 277 7.05 9.31 -8.63
N ARG A 278 7.62 9.20 -9.83
CA ARG A 278 8.77 9.99 -10.25
C ARG A 278 8.76 10.26 -11.75
N SER A 279 9.12 11.47 -12.12
CA SER A 279 9.41 11.82 -13.51
C SER A 279 10.63 12.74 -13.53
N THR A 280 11.76 12.17 -13.91
CA THR A 280 13.06 12.87 -13.93
C THR A 280 13.64 12.88 -15.32
N TYR A 281 14.44 13.90 -15.63
CA TYR A 281 15.26 13.90 -16.84
C TYR A 281 16.75 13.90 -16.49
N SER A 282 17.58 13.51 -17.46
CA SER A 282 19.01 13.78 -17.45
C SER A 282 19.44 14.16 -18.87
N ARG A 283 20.47 14.98 -18.99
CA ARG A 283 21.04 15.31 -20.30
C ARG A 283 22.51 15.66 -20.18
N LYS A 284 23.31 15.12 -21.11
CA LYS A 284 24.74 15.40 -21.22
C LYS A 284 25.15 15.74 -22.64
N ALA A 285 26.31 16.35 -22.79
CA ALA A 285 26.87 16.64 -24.10
C ALA A 285 27.15 15.31 -24.85
N GLY A 286 26.60 15.17 -26.06
CA GLY A 286 26.97 14.12 -27.00
C GLY A 286 27.88 14.65 -28.10
N SER A 287 28.29 13.77 -29.02
CA SER A 287 29.20 14.13 -30.11
C SER A 287 28.60 15.10 -31.13
N SER A 288 27.29 15.06 -31.36
CA SER A 288 26.57 15.89 -32.35
C SER A 288 25.30 16.53 -31.81
N ALA A 289 24.69 15.95 -30.78
CA ALA A 289 23.51 16.46 -30.09
C ALA A 289 23.55 16.02 -28.61
N PRO A 290 22.82 16.69 -27.70
CA PRO A 290 22.63 16.21 -26.34
C PRO A 290 22.16 14.76 -26.30
N VAL A 291 22.77 13.96 -25.41
CA VAL A 291 22.23 12.66 -25.03
C VAL A 291 21.31 12.91 -23.85
N ALA A 292 20.01 12.74 -24.06
CA ALA A 292 18.98 12.96 -23.06
C ALA A 292 18.26 11.67 -22.70
N GLN A 293 17.71 11.65 -21.50
CA GLN A 293 16.92 10.56 -20.95
C GLN A 293 15.83 11.12 -20.06
N GLN A 294 14.64 10.55 -20.13
CA GLN A 294 13.53 10.78 -19.21
C GLN A 294 13.16 9.44 -18.58
N ASP A 295 13.05 9.42 -17.26
CA ASP A 295 12.68 8.24 -16.49
C ASP A 295 11.35 8.49 -15.80
N VAL A 296 10.37 7.63 -16.07
CA VAL A 296 9.00 7.75 -15.54
C VAL A 296 8.67 6.51 -14.74
N PHE A 297 8.28 6.72 -13.49
CA PHE A 297 7.85 5.71 -12.53
C PHE A 297 6.43 6.05 -12.11
N VAL A 298 5.52 5.09 -12.22
CA VAL A 298 4.16 5.20 -11.70
C VAL A 298 3.72 3.91 -11.03
N MET A 299 2.81 4.03 -10.08
CA MET A 299 2.07 2.90 -9.55
C MET A 299 0.67 2.88 -10.15
N ALA A 300 0.26 1.75 -10.71
CA ALA A 300 -1.04 1.53 -11.33
C ALA A 300 -1.38 0.03 -11.26
N PRO A 301 -2.62 -0.42 -11.54
CA PRO A 301 -2.93 -1.84 -11.54
C PRO A 301 -1.92 -2.66 -12.39
N PRO A 302 -1.55 -3.88 -11.96
CA PRO A 302 -0.64 -4.73 -12.70
C PRO A 302 -1.31 -5.29 -13.97
N PRO A 303 -0.56 -5.98 -14.86
CA PRO A 303 -1.13 -6.67 -16.01
C PRO A 303 -2.37 -7.51 -15.63
N PRO A 304 -3.45 -7.48 -16.44
CA PRO A 304 -3.49 -7.04 -17.84
C PRO A 304 -3.75 -5.55 -18.06
N ALA A 305 -3.67 -4.70 -17.03
CA ALA A 305 -3.68 -3.25 -17.25
C ALA A 305 -2.52 -2.82 -18.16
N THR A 306 -2.65 -1.63 -18.75
CA THR A 306 -1.61 -0.98 -19.55
C THR A 306 -1.33 0.41 -19.01
N VAL A 307 -0.10 0.87 -19.22
CA VAL A 307 0.30 2.24 -18.90
C VAL A 307 1.12 2.83 -20.03
N THR A 308 0.79 4.07 -20.43
CA THR A 308 1.42 4.78 -21.55
C THR A 308 1.88 6.18 -21.14
N LEU A 309 3.02 6.60 -21.68
CA LEU A 309 3.47 7.98 -21.69
C LEU A 309 2.99 8.62 -23.00
N ASP A 310 1.83 9.27 -22.92
CA ASP A 310 1.10 9.82 -24.07
C ASP A 310 1.76 11.07 -24.64
N SER A 311 2.48 11.82 -23.80
CA SER A 311 3.22 13.00 -24.22
C SER A 311 4.51 12.69 -25.00
N ASN A 312 4.87 11.41 -25.16
CA ASN A 312 5.99 10.98 -26.00
C ASN A 312 5.55 10.74 -27.45
N SER A 313 6.45 10.97 -28.42
CA SER A 313 6.18 10.72 -29.84
C SER A 313 7.24 9.78 -30.44
N PRO A 314 6.88 8.55 -30.85
CA PRO A 314 5.56 7.92 -30.69
C PRO A 314 5.21 7.66 -29.21
N VAL A 315 3.93 7.42 -28.91
CA VAL A 315 3.49 7.03 -27.56
C VAL A 315 4.33 5.87 -27.04
N LEU A 316 4.79 5.98 -25.80
CA LEU A 316 5.70 5.01 -25.19
C LEU A 316 4.95 4.17 -24.15
N ASN A 317 4.99 2.85 -24.29
CA ASN A 317 4.43 1.94 -23.30
C ASN A 317 5.39 1.79 -22.12
N LEU A 318 4.86 1.81 -20.90
CA LEU A 318 5.60 1.44 -19.70
C LEU A 318 5.62 -0.09 -19.55
N THR A 319 6.62 -0.59 -18.83
CA THR A 319 6.77 -2.01 -18.49
C THR A 319 6.59 -2.25 -17.00
N GLU A 320 6.03 -3.41 -16.66
CA GLU A 320 5.81 -3.91 -15.30
C GLU A 320 6.47 -5.30 -15.22
N ALA A 321 7.21 -5.58 -14.15
CA ALA A 321 8.11 -6.74 -14.10
C ALA A 321 7.69 -7.84 -13.12
N ASN A 322 6.91 -7.53 -12.09
CA ASN A 322 6.76 -8.40 -10.92
C ASN A 322 5.32 -8.51 -10.42
N THR A 323 4.33 -8.09 -11.20
CA THR A 323 2.89 -8.11 -10.90
C THR A 323 2.50 -7.32 -9.65
N THR A 324 3.32 -6.36 -9.24
CA THR A 324 3.07 -5.50 -8.06
C THR A 324 2.45 -4.15 -8.43
N GLY A 325 2.42 -3.81 -9.73
CA GLY A 325 1.84 -2.55 -10.21
C GLY A 325 2.83 -1.38 -10.26
N HIS A 326 4.14 -1.65 -10.13
CA HIS A 326 5.18 -0.65 -10.38
C HIS A 326 5.59 -0.64 -11.85
N TRP A 327 5.29 0.46 -12.53
CA TRP A 327 5.51 0.64 -13.96
C TRP A 327 6.67 1.59 -14.21
N TYR A 328 7.49 1.28 -15.22
CA TYR A 328 8.64 2.08 -15.62
C TYR A 328 8.70 2.28 -17.14
N ALA A 329 9.08 3.49 -17.58
CA ALA A 329 9.52 3.74 -18.94
C ALA A 329 10.72 4.68 -18.98
N GLN A 330 11.49 4.52 -20.05
CA GLN A 330 12.59 5.39 -20.41
C GLN A 330 12.38 5.98 -21.80
N SER A 331 12.49 7.30 -21.92
CA SER A 331 12.45 7.99 -23.21
C SER A 331 13.79 8.68 -23.50
N ALA A 332 14.28 8.59 -24.74
CA ALA A 332 15.46 9.31 -25.20
C ALA A 332 15.16 10.75 -25.66
N THR A 333 13.92 11.21 -25.51
CA THR A 333 13.49 12.55 -25.92
C THR A 333 14.22 13.62 -25.11
N ASN A 334 14.89 14.55 -25.80
CA ASN A 334 15.48 15.73 -25.19
C ASN A 334 14.41 16.80 -24.92
N PRO A 335 14.04 17.07 -23.65
CA PRO A 335 12.92 17.95 -23.33
C PRO A 335 13.29 19.44 -23.45
N THR A 336 12.32 20.25 -23.88
CA THR A 336 12.30 21.69 -23.57
C THR A 336 11.67 21.89 -22.19
N LEU A 337 12.35 22.62 -21.30
CA LEU A 337 11.94 22.76 -19.90
C LEU A 337 11.39 24.18 -19.63
N PRO A 338 10.41 24.33 -18.73
CA PRO A 338 9.75 23.27 -17.95
C PRO A 338 8.83 22.39 -18.81
N SER A 339 8.63 21.15 -18.40
CA SER A 339 7.77 20.19 -19.10
C SER A 339 6.88 19.42 -18.14
N THR A 340 5.67 19.09 -18.58
CA THR A 340 4.72 18.24 -17.87
C THR A 340 4.38 17.07 -18.79
N LEU A 341 4.69 15.87 -18.34
CA LEU A 341 4.36 14.64 -19.03
C LEU A 341 2.90 14.24 -18.75
N GLN A 342 2.30 13.51 -19.69
CA GLN A 342 0.96 12.92 -19.55
C GLN A 342 1.10 11.40 -19.53
N VAL A 343 0.69 10.77 -18.42
CA VAL A 343 0.75 9.32 -18.25
C VAL A 343 -0.66 8.78 -18.09
N THR A 344 -1.04 7.79 -18.89
CA THR A 344 -2.37 7.16 -18.85
C THR A 344 -2.26 5.73 -18.38
N ALA A 345 -3.07 5.35 -17.38
CA ALA A 345 -3.31 3.96 -17.01
C ALA A 345 -4.70 3.50 -17.47
N ASP A 346 -4.79 2.27 -17.93
CA ASP A 346 -6.04 1.64 -18.37
C ASP A 346 -6.12 0.20 -17.88
N ASN A 347 -7.16 -0.10 -17.09
CA ASN A 347 -7.40 -1.42 -16.52
C ASN A 347 -8.71 -2.06 -17.02
N HIS A 348 -9.28 -1.58 -18.13
CA HIS A 348 -10.57 -2.08 -18.63
C HIS A 348 -10.55 -3.58 -18.99
N LEU A 349 -9.38 -4.12 -19.37
CA LEU A 349 -9.22 -5.54 -19.69
C LEU A 349 -9.41 -6.44 -18.47
N ALA A 350 -8.99 -6.01 -17.28
CA ALA A 350 -9.23 -6.75 -16.04
C ALA A 350 -10.60 -6.45 -15.44
N ILE A 351 -11.04 -5.19 -15.54
CA ILE A 351 -12.25 -4.66 -14.92
C ILE A 351 -13.00 -3.85 -15.99
N PRO A 352 -14.00 -4.44 -16.67
CA PRO A 352 -14.69 -3.78 -17.79
C PRO A 352 -15.36 -2.43 -17.46
N THR A 353 -15.67 -2.18 -16.19
CA THR A 353 -16.23 -0.91 -15.70
C THR A 353 -15.15 0.12 -15.31
N SER A 354 -13.86 -0.21 -15.43
CA SER A 354 -12.76 0.71 -15.18
C SER A 354 -12.53 1.61 -16.40
N THR A 355 -12.48 2.92 -16.19
CA THR A 355 -12.18 3.89 -17.26
C THR A 355 -10.70 4.28 -17.25
N PRO A 356 -10.06 4.55 -18.40
CA PRO A 356 -8.69 5.07 -18.43
C PRO A 356 -8.53 6.36 -17.63
N THR A 357 -7.36 6.58 -17.04
CA THR A 357 -7.07 7.79 -16.25
C THR A 357 -5.72 8.35 -16.66
N THR A 358 -5.71 9.62 -17.06
CA THR A 358 -4.49 10.38 -17.41
C THR A 358 -4.12 11.30 -16.25
N VAL A 359 -2.87 11.21 -15.80
CA VAL A 359 -2.31 12.12 -14.79
C VAL A 359 -1.16 12.96 -15.36
N PRO A 360 -1.12 14.27 -15.07
CA PRO A 360 0.03 15.09 -15.36
C PRO A 360 1.14 14.85 -14.33
N THR A 361 2.39 14.72 -14.79
CA THR A 361 3.57 14.64 -13.93
C THR A 361 4.64 15.62 -14.38
N ALA A 362 5.14 16.45 -13.47
CA ALA A 362 6.18 17.42 -13.78
C ALA A 362 7.49 16.69 -14.07
N LEU A 363 8.13 17.00 -15.21
CA LEU A 363 9.44 16.48 -15.52
C LEU A 363 10.50 17.34 -14.81
N THR A 364 11.19 16.74 -13.85
CA THR A 364 12.08 17.46 -12.92
C THR A 364 13.53 17.02 -13.03
N ASP A 365 14.45 17.86 -12.55
CA ASP A 365 15.88 17.52 -12.46
C ASP A 365 16.12 16.47 -11.37
N LEU A 366 17.10 15.59 -11.58
CA LEU A 366 17.55 14.66 -10.55
C LEU A 366 18.74 15.29 -9.81
N VAL A 367 18.43 15.88 -8.65
CA VAL A 367 19.42 16.44 -7.74
C VAL A 367 19.96 15.34 -6.83
N VAL A 368 21.27 15.35 -6.56
CA VAL A 368 21.92 14.45 -5.59
C VAL A 368 22.89 15.24 -4.73
N ILE A 369 22.75 15.18 -3.41
CA ILE A 369 23.70 15.75 -2.45
C ILE A 369 24.78 14.70 -2.16
N SER A 370 26.02 14.99 -2.52
CA SER A 370 27.16 14.11 -2.23
C SER A 370 27.88 14.48 -0.94
N GLN A 371 27.63 15.69 -0.41
CA GLN A 371 28.20 16.16 0.85
C GLN A 371 27.26 17.14 1.53
N ALA A 372 27.01 16.93 2.83
CA ALA A 372 26.38 17.88 3.75
C ALA A 372 27.11 17.82 5.10
N GLN A 373 28.05 18.74 5.34
CA GLN A 373 28.92 18.70 6.51
C GLN A 373 28.99 20.04 7.23
N TYR A 374 28.92 20.02 8.55
CA TYR A 374 29.14 21.20 9.39
C TYR A 374 30.36 21.02 10.29
N SER A 375 31.32 21.94 10.19
CA SER A 375 32.53 21.96 11.00
C SER A 375 32.31 22.75 12.30
N LEU A 376 32.49 22.09 13.44
CA LEU A 376 32.40 22.74 14.76
C LEU A 376 33.53 23.75 15.00
N SER A 377 34.74 23.46 14.51
CA SER A 377 35.89 24.35 14.68
C SER A 377 35.78 25.67 13.91
N SER A 378 35.13 25.67 12.74
CA SER A 378 35.00 26.85 11.87
C SER A 378 33.60 27.46 11.81
N GLY A 379 32.58 26.75 12.29
CA GLY A 379 31.17 27.16 12.16
C GLY A 379 30.66 27.15 10.71
N GLN A 380 31.32 26.39 9.82
CA GLN A 380 31.06 26.39 8.40
C GLN A 380 30.24 25.17 7.97
N LEU A 381 29.19 25.41 7.20
CA LEU A 381 28.41 24.40 6.47
C LEU A 381 28.94 24.29 5.04
N SER A 382 29.34 23.08 4.65
CA SER A 382 29.79 22.72 3.30
C SER A 382 28.80 21.75 2.66
N ILE A 383 28.28 22.14 1.50
CA ILE A 383 27.31 21.37 0.71
C ILE A 383 27.89 21.16 -0.69
N VAL A 384 27.85 19.93 -1.17
CA VAL A 384 28.13 19.59 -2.58
C VAL A 384 26.94 18.82 -3.12
N ALA A 385 26.41 19.26 -4.25
CA ALA A 385 25.31 18.60 -4.92
C ALA A 385 25.48 18.64 -6.44
N SER A 386 24.87 17.67 -7.13
CA SER A 386 24.85 17.59 -8.59
C SER A 386 23.43 17.64 -9.15
N THR A 387 23.29 18.25 -10.33
CA THR A 387 22.12 18.18 -11.22
C THR A 387 22.36 17.11 -12.29
N SER A 388 21.31 16.46 -12.79
CA SER A 388 21.40 15.52 -13.93
C SER A 388 21.40 16.22 -15.29
N ASP A 389 21.21 17.53 -15.29
CA ASP A 389 21.37 18.41 -16.44
C ASP A 389 22.79 18.96 -16.56
N GLU A 390 23.62 18.31 -17.38
CA GLU A 390 24.99 18.74 -17.65
C GLU A 390 25.07 19.70 -18.86
N THR A 391 24.01 19.79 -19.67
CA THR A 391 24.00 20.61 -20.90
C THR A 391 23.60 22.05 -20.66
N SER A 392 22.74 22.31 -19.67
CA SER A 392 22.38 23.65 -19.23
C SER A 392 22.14 23.61 -17.72
N PRO A 393 23.21 23.51 -16.92
CA PRO A 393 23.10 23.25 -15.48
C PRO A 393 22.24 24.30 -14.75
N PRO A 394 21.10 23.91 -14.14
CA PRO A 394 20.19 24.80 -13.44
C PRO A 394 20.83 25.46 -12.21
N VAL A 395 20.17 26.48 -11.67
CA VAL A 395 20.54 27.04 -10.37
C VAL A 395 20.14 26.04 -9.29
N LEU A 396 21.07 25.70 -8.39
CA LEU A 396 20.80 24.88 -7.21
C LEU A 396 20.77 25.76 -5.96
N THR A 397 19.75 25.60 -5.13
CA THR A 397 19.55 26.39 -3.90
C THR A 397 19.39 25.48 -2.68
N ALA A 398 20.11 25.79 -1.60
CA ALA A 398 20.04 25.08 -0.34
C ALA A 398 19.12 25.77 0.66
N THR A 399 18.35 24.94 1.39
CA THR A 399 17.50 25.31 2.52
C THR A 399 17.73 24.35 3.68
N SER A 400 17.39 24.73 4.90
CA SER A 400 17.32 23.78 6.03
C SER A 400 16.16 22.80 5.83
N GLY A 401 16.14 21.73 6.63
CA GLY A 401 14.98 20.81 6.68
C GLY A 401 13.65 21.49 7.08
N THR A 402 13.69 22.70 7.63
CA THR A 402 12.50 23.53 7.96
C THR A 402 12.17 24.56 6.88
N GLY A 403 12.92 24.60 5.77
CA GLY A 403 12.71 25.52 4.66
C GLY A 403 13.41 26.88 4.80
N VAL A 404 14.25 27.09 5.82
CA VAL A 404 15.01 28.34 5.97
C VAL A 404 16.09 28.41 4.90
N ALA A 405 16.17 29.53 4.18
CA ALA A 405 17.16 29.73 3.12
C ALA A 405 18.60 29.68 3.68
N ILE A 406 19.47 28.91 3.02
CA ILE A 406 20.90 28.81 3.32
C ILE A 406 21.70 29.56 2.25
N GLY A 407 21.44 29.30 0.97
CA GLY A 407 22.12 30.00 -0.13
C GLY A 407 22.08 29.24 -1.46
N ALA A 408 22.49 29.91 -2.53
CA ALA A 408 22.69 29.28 -3.83
C ALA A 408 24.04 28.58 -3.90
N LEU A 409 24.10 27.38 -4.48
CA LEU A 409 25.35 26.70 -4.74
C LEU A 409 26.01 27.31 -5.99
N SER A 410 27.33 27.45 -5.93
CA SER A 410 28.18 28.01 -6.98
C SER A 410 28.83 26.92 -7.83
N GLY A 411 29.08 27.22 -9.11
CA GLY A 411 29.68 26.32 -10.09
C GLY A 411 28.97 26.38 -11.45
N ASP A 412 29.77 26.33 -12.52
CA ASP A 412 29.28 26.41 -13.91
C ASP A 412 28.88 25.05 -14.48
N GLY A 413 29.35 23.96 -13.86
CA GLY A 413 29.06 22.59 -14.27
C GLY A 413 27.87 21.98 -13.54
N ALA A 414 27.69 20.68 -13.76
CA ALA A 414 26.62 19.91 -13.12
C ALA A 414 26.81 19.74 -11.61
N VAL A 415 28.07 19.70 -11.13
CA VAL A 415 28.39 19.67 -9.70
C VAL A 415 28.58 21.10 -9.20
N LYS A 416 27.87 21.45 -8.13
CA LYS A 416 27.91 22.77 -7.49
C LYS A 416 28.21 22.64 -6.01
N SER A 417 28.78 23.69 -5.44
CA SER A 417 29.16 23.71 -4.02
C SER A 417 28.77 25.01 -3.33
N LEU A 418 28.45 24.91 -2.05
CA LEU A 418 28.22 26.04 -1.15
C LEU A 418 29.06 25.81 0.10
N SER A 419 29.77 26.86 0.51
CA SER A 419 30.46 26.91 1.79
C SER A 419 30.06 28.21 2.47
N THR A 420 29.38 28.12 3.60
CA THR A 420 28.81 29.29 4.29
C THR A 420 28.87 29.15 5.80
N GLY A 421 29.04 30.27 6.50
CA GLY A 421 29.00 30.29 7.95
C GLY A 421 27.57 30.15 8.47
N ILE A 422 27.34 29.23 9.40
CA ILE A 422 26.04 29.04 10.08
C ILE A 422 26.26 29.16 11.59
N SER A 423 25.46 30.01 12.22
CA SER A 423 25.51 30.30 13.66
C SER A 423 24.08 30.51 14.20
N PRO A 424 23.79 30.17 15.47
CA PRO A 424 24.67 29.51 16.44
C PRO A 424 24.64 27.98 16.38
N ILE A 425 23.68 27.38 15.67
CA ILE A 425 23.44 25.94 15.65
C ILE A 425 23.33 25.46 14.20
N PRO A 426 23.98 24.36 13.81
CA PRO A 426 23.82 23.79 12.48
C PRO A 426 22.40 23.25 12.25
N PRO A 427 21.88 23.28 11.01
CA PRO A 427 20.64 22.59 10.70
C PRO A 427 20.85 21.06 10.79
N ALA A 428 19.83 20.33 11.24
CA ALA A 428 19.88 18.87 11.25
C ALA A 428 19.90 18.28 9.83
N LYS A 429 19.18 18.91 8.89
CA LYS A 429 19.07 18.52 7.48
C LYS A 429 19.30 19.69 6.56
N VAL A 430 19.83 19.41 5.38
CA VAL A 430 19.85 20.34 4.25
C VAL A 430 19.05 19.77 3.10
N ARG A 431 18.30 20.63 2.40
CA ARG A 431 17.59 20.30 1.17
C ARG A 431 18.11 21.18 0.04
N VAL A 432 18.57 20.56 -1.04
CA VAL A 432 19.01 21.25 -2.26
C VAL A 432 17.94 21.11 -3.34
N THR A 433 17.52 22.22 -3.94
CA THR A 433 16.47 22.27 -4.97
C THR A 433 16.99 22.88 -6.25
N SER A 434 16.61 22.29 -7.39
CA SER A 434 16.93 22.79 -8.72
C SER A 434 15.88 23.79 -9.24
N SER A 435 16.32 24.79 -10.00
CA SER A 435 15.43 25.75 -10.65
C SER A 435 14.52 25.11 -11.73
N ASN A 436 14.86 23.91 -12.19
CA ASN A 436 14.01 23.11 -13.10
C ASN A 436 13.13 22.10 -12.35
N GLY A 437 12.95 22.28 -11.04
CA GLY A 437 12.24 21.35 -10.16
C GLY A 437 13.12 20.16 -9.75
N GLY A 438 12.68 19.39 -8.76
CA GLY A 438 13.46 18.30 -8.19
C GLY A 438 14.38 18.75 -7.05
N SER A 439 14.67 17.83 -6.14
CA SER A 439 15.45 18.12 -4.94
C SER A 439 15.99 16.86 -4.28
N ASP A 440 17.00 17.04 -3.44
CA ASP A 440 17.48 16.02 -2.53
C ASP A 440 17.60 16.57 -1.11
N THR A 441 17.52 15.70 -0.09
CA THR A 441 17.60 16.07 1.33
C THR A 441 18.48 15.09 2.08
N GLU A 442 19.49 15.63 2.76
CA GLU A 442 20.45 14.84 3.53
C GLU A 442 20.56 15.33 4.97
N GLU A 443 20.86 14.42 5.88
CA GLU A 443 21.27 14.74 7.25
C GLU A 443 22.64 15.45 7.21
N VAL A 444 22.83 16.45 8.07
CA VAL A 444 24.10 17.16 8.18
C VAL A 444 25.03 16.39 9.09
N VAL A 445 26.16 15.96 8.52
CA VAL A 445 27.21 15.29 9.29
C VAL A 445 28.03 16.33 10.04
N ILE A 446 28.10 16.19 11.36
CA ILE A 446 28.92 17.06 12.20
C ILE A 446 30.37 16.56 12.18
N VAL A 447 31.28 17.44 11.80
CA VAL A 447 32.73 17.18 11.77
C VAL A 447 33.46 18.14 12.72
N GLN A 448 34.62 17.73 13.24
CA GLN A 448 35.42 18.55 14.15
C GLN A 448 36.13 19.68 13.42
#